data_AF-A0A961ELW7-F1
#
_entry.id   AF-A0A961ELW7-F1
#
_cell.length_a   1.000
_cell.length_b   1.000
_cell.length_c   1.000
_cell.angle_alpha   90.00
_cell.angle_beta   90.00
_cell.angle_gamma   90.00
#
_symmetry.space_group_name_H-M   'P 1'
#
loop_
_entity.id
_entity.type
_entity.pdbx_description
1 polymer ?
#
loop_
_entity_poly.entity_id
_entity_poly.type
_entity_poly.pdbx_seq_one_letter_code
_entity_poly.pdbx_strand_id
1 'polypeptide(L)'
;MADRTLRGSRMVSFSMETSENVVPSERQTVVYVCPQDHRIELPFSIEAEIPATWECRCGAEALLLDGAAPDRKPVKPARTHWD
;
A
#
# COMPACT_ATOMS: atom_id res chain seq x y z
N MET A 1 12.98 33.38 -35.89
CA MET A 1 12.34 32.05 -35.89
C MET A 1 13.02 31.25 -34.79
N ALA A 2 12.28 30.87 -33.74
CA ALA A 2 12.86 30.17 -32.59
C ALA A 2 13.04 28.69 -32.94
N ASP A 3 14.22 28.34 -33.46
CA ASP A 3 14.63 26.96 -33.71
C ASP A 3 15.04 26.31 -32.37
N ARG A 4 14.06 26.00 -31.52
CA ARG A 4 14.32 25.17 -30.34
C ARG A 4 13.24 24.12 -30.18
N THR A 5 13.64 22.87 -30.37
CA THR A 5 12.79 21.68 -30.27
C THR A 5 12.13 21.58 -28.90
N LEU A 6 10.80 21.45 -28.86
CA LEU A 6 10.06 21.12 -27.64
C LEU A 6 10.39 19.69 -27.23
N ARG A 7 11.08 19.52 -26.11
CA ARG A 7 11.31 18.21 -25.48
C ARG A 7 10.43 18.10 -24.24
N GLY A 8 9.57 17.09 -24.19
CA GLY A 8 8.80 16.76 -22.99
C GLY A 8 9.64 15.94 -22.02
N SER A 9 9.60 16.29 -20.74
CA SER A 9 10.12 15.46 -19.64
C SER A 9 8.93 14.85 -18.87
N ARG A 10 9.09 13.61 -18.41
CA ARG A 10 8.14 12.96 -17.49
C ARG A 10 8.65 13.12 -16.06
N MET A 11 7.74 13.15 -15.08
CA MET A 11 8.09 13.05 -13.65
C MET A 11 8.45 11.60 -13.30
N VAL A 12 9.55 11.12 -13.85
CA VAL A 12 10.08 9.76 -13.66
C VAL A 12 11.60 9.84 -13.56
N SER A 13 12.20 9.03 -12.69
CA SER A 13 13.64 8.80 -12.62
C SER A 13 14.01 7.49 -13.33
N PHE A 14 15.13 7.47 -14.05
CA PHE A 14 15.68 6.25 -14.66
C PHE A 14 17.01 5.94 -13.98
N SER A 15 17.17 4.71 -13.45
CA SER A 15 18.44 4.18 -12.98
C SER A 15 19.10 3.32 -14.07
N MET A 16 20.44 3.20 -14.04
CA MET A 16 21.21 2.30 -14.91
C MET A 16 21.63 1.02 -14.18
N GLU A 17 20.88 0.62 -13.15
CA GLU A 17 21.18 -0.57 -12.36
C GLU A 17 20.83 -1.84 -13.14
N THR A 18 21.65 -2.88 -12.97
CA THR A 18 21.42 -4.20 -13.57
C THR A 18 20.72 -5.11 -12.56
N SER A 19 19.76 -5.89 -13.03
CA SER A 19 19.06 -6.90 -12.21
C SER A 19 19.78 -8.25 -12.17
N GLU A 20 20.92 -8.38 -12.86
CA GLU A 20 21.68 -9.62 -12.95
C GLU A 20 22.33 -9.98 -11.61
N ASN A 21 22.07 -11.20 -11.13
CA ASN A 21 22.62 -11.76 -9.88
C ASN A 21 22.23 -11.01 -8.58
N VAL A 22 21.17 -10.20 -8.60
CA VAL A 22 20.66 -9.57 -7.37
C VAL A 22 19.81 -10.58 -6.59
N VAL A 23 20.22 -10.85 -5.34
CA VAL A 23 19.45 -11.69 -4.42
C VAL A 23 18.29 -10.85 -3.86
N PRO A 24 17.02 -11.27 -4.03
CA PRO A 24 15.90 -10.55 -3.45
C PRO A 24 15.98 -10.64 -1.92
N SER A 25 15.63 -9.54 -1.24
CA SER A 25 15.49 -9.56 0.22
C SER A 25 14.41 -10.55 0.65
N GLU A 26 14.55 -11.08 1.85
CA GLU A 26 13.64 -12.07 2.42
C GLU A 26 12.25 -11.46 2.66
N ARG A 27 11.21 -12.22 2.31
CA ARG A 27 9.81 -11.76 2.37
C ARG A 27 8.92 -12.85 2.96
N GLN A 28 7.86 -12.43 3.63
CA GLN A 28 6.78 -13.28 4.12
C GLN A 28 5.45 -12.92 3.45
N THR A 29 4.63 -13.93 3.20
CA THR A 29 3.28 -13.74 2.66
C THR A 29 2.29 -13.53 3.79
N VAL A 30 1.58 -12.42 3.75
CA VAL A 30 0.58 -12.03 4.75
C VAL A 30 -0.80 -12.06 4.11
N VAL A 31 -1.79 -12.65 4.81
CA VAL A 31 -3.17 -12.78 4.30
C VAL A 31 -4.11 -11.82 5.01
N TYR A 32 -4.83 -11.00 4.24
CA TYR A 32 -5.90 -10.14 4.74
C TYR A 32 -7.26 -10.60 4.23
N VAL A 33 -8.29 -10.43 5.06
CA VAL A 33 -9.68 -10.74 4.73
C VAL A 33 -10.54 -9.49 4.85
N CYS A 34 -11.25 -9.18 3.77
CA CYS A 34 -12.21 -8.09 3.71
C CYS A 34 -13.59 -8.53 4.25
N PRO A 35 -14.44 -7.62 4.79
CA PRO A 35 -15.85 -7.91 5.11
C PRO A 35 -16.71 -8.39 3.92
N GLN A 36 -16.19 -8.37 2.68
CA GLN A 36 -16.82 -8.93 1.49
C GLN A 36 -16.25 -10.31 1.09
N ASP A 37 -15.55 -10.98 2.01
CA ASP A 37 -14.91 -12.29 1.84
C ASP A 37 -13.76 -12.33 0.80
N HIS A 38 -13.24 -11.18 0.39
CA HIS A 38 -12.03 -11.15 -0.44
C HIS A 38 -10.79 -11.50 0.37
N ARG A 39 -10.04 -12.49 -0.10
CA ARG A 39 -8.72 -12.88 0.43
C ARG A 39 -7.61 -12.23 -0.39
N ILE A 40 -6.67 -11.58 0.28
CA ILE A 40 -5.57 -10.88 -0.36
C ILE A 40 -4.26 -11.35 0.25
N GLU A 41 -3.36 -11.81 -0.61
CA GLU A 41 -2.00 -12.22 -0.23
C GLU A 41 -1.02 -11.11 -0.62
N LEU A 42 -0.32 -10.56 0.37
CA LEU A 42 0.64 -9.48 0.19
C LEU A 42 2.02 -9.90 0.70
N PRO A 43 3.08 -9.79 -0.14
CA PRO A 43 4.44 -10.06 0.30
C PRO A 43 4.98 -8.85 1.08
N PHE A 44 5.29 -9.04 2.35
CA PHE A 44 5.99 -8.07 3.21
C PHE A 44 7.44 -8.49 3.41
N SER A 45 8.33 -7.51 3.65
CA SER A 45 9.69 -7.81 4.13
C SER A 45 9.61 -8.44 5.53
N ILE A 46 10.53 -9.35 5.86
CA ILE A 46 10.59 -9.94 7.21
C ILE A 46 10.95 -8.89 8.27
N GLU A 47 11.69 -7.85 7.89
CA GLU A 47 12.08 -6.76 8.79
C GLU A 47 10.97 -5.70 8.97
N ALA A 48 9.88 -5.79 8.21
CA ALA A 48 8.81 -4.80 8.26
C ALA A 48 7.76 -5.16 9.32
N GLU A 49 7.28 -4.16 10.05
CA GLU A 49 6.12 -4.33 10.93
C GLU A 49 4.83 -4.40 10.10
N ILE A 50 4.04 -5.45 10.34
CA ILE A 50 2.85 -5.76 9.55
C ILE A 50 1.66 -4.98 10.12
N PRO A 51 0.99 -4.11 9.33
CA PRO A 51 -0.16 -3.39 9.81
C PRO A 51 -1.36 -4.33 10.04
N ALA A 52 -2.21 -3.99 11.00
CA ALA A 52 -3.41 -4.79 11.30
C ALA A 52 -4.51 -4.65 10.24
N THR A 53 -4.52 -3.54 9.50
CA THR A 53 -5.47 -3.24 8.42
C THR A 53 -4.75 -2.94 7.11
N TRP A 54 -5.35 -3.37 6.00
CA TRP A 54 -4.84 -3.06 4.66
C TRP A 54 -5.99 -2.70 3.71
N GLU A 55 -5.73 -1.81 2.74
CA GLU A 55 -6.72 -1.46 1.73
C GLU A 55 -6.92 -2.60 0.73
N CYS A 56 -8.13 -3.14 0.67
CA CYS A 56 -8.50 -4.12 -0.34
C CYS A 56 -8.67 -3.46 -1.70
N ARG A 57 -8.47 -4.23 -2.79
CA ARG A 57 -8.78 -3.75 -4.16
C ARG A 57 -10.23 -3.31 -4.37
N CYS A 58 -11.15 -3.71 -3.49
CA CYS A 58 -12.54 -3.24 -3.52
C CYS A 58 -12.75 -1.88 -2.81
N GLY A 59 -11.69 -1.27 -2.27
CA GLY A 59 -11.73 0.00 -1.55
C GLY A 59 -12.16 -0.10 -0.08
N ALA A 60 -12.39 -1.31 0.44
CA ALA A 60 -12.71 -1.53 1.85
C ALA A 60 -11.46 -1.89 2.65
N GLU A 61 -11.48 -1.62 3.97
CA GLU A 61 -10.43 -2.06 4.88
C GLU A 61 -10.54 -3.57 5.11
N ALA A 62 -9.49 -4.31 4.76
CA ALA A 62 -9.32 -5.72 5.10
C ALA A 62 -8.54 -5.85 6.41
N LEU A 63 -8.93 -6.82 7.23
CA LEU A 63 -8.27 -7.15 8.49
C LEU A 63 -7.28 -8.30 8.27
N LEU A 64 -6.17 -8.23 8.98
CA LEU A 64 -5.17 -9.29 8.99
C LEU A 64 -5.78 -10.59 9.54
N LEU A 65 -5.62 -11.72 8.84
CA LEU A 65 -6.21 -13.01 9.25
C LEU A 65 -5.62 -13.52 10.58
N ASP A 66 -4.33 -13.30 10.80
CA ASP A 66 -3.59 -13.70 12.01
C ASP A 66 -3.46 -12.57 13.05
N GLY A 67 -4.13 -11.44 12.83
CA GLY A 67 -3.98 -10.22 13.64
C GLY A 67 -5.15 -9.96 14.58
N ALA A 68 -4.86 -9.40 15.76
CA ALA A 68 -5.89 -8.82 16.61
C ALA A 68 -6.53 -7.61 15.90
N ALA A 69 -7.86 -7.49 15.98
CA ALA A 69 -8.55 -6.31 15.48
C ALA A 69 -7.97 -5.05 16.17
N PRO A 70 -7.55 -4.02 15.40
CA PRO A 70 -6.95 -2.84 16.00
C PRO A 70 -7.97 -2.11 16.89
N ASP A 71 -7.53 -1.68 18.07
CA ASP A 71 -8.36 -0.90 18.98
C ASP A 71 -8.65 0.47 18.34
N ARG A 72 -9.88 0.65 17.87
CA ARG A 72 -10.33 1.89 17.23
C ARG A 72 -10.55 2.94 18.31
N LYS A 73 -9.59 3.87 18.44
CA LYS A 73 -9.77 5.05 19.28
C LYS A 73 -11.03 5.80 18.85
N PRO A 74 -11.87 6.24 19.80
CA PRO A 74 -13.08 6.99 19.48
C PRO A 74 -12.71 8.29 18.77
N VAL A 75 -13.20 8.45 17.54
CA VAL A 75 -13.01 9.67 16.74
C VAL A 75 -14.09 10.67 17.10
N LYS A 76 -13.74 11.97 17.16
CA LYS A 76 -14.74 13.03 17.33
C LYS A 76 -15.73 12.97 16.16
N PRO A 77 -17.04 13.03 16.42
CA PRO A 77 -18.03 13.04 15.34
C PRO A 77 -17.79 14.23 14.42
N ALA A 78 -18.09 14.04 13.14
CA ALA A 78 -18.10 15.15 12.19
C ALA A 78 -19.14 16.18 12.63
N ARG A 79 -18.81 17.47 12.47
CA ARG A 79 -19.76 18.55 12.77
C ARG A 79 -21.02 18.37 11.92
N THR A 80 -22.17 18.48 12.55
CA THR A 80 -23.46 18.44 11.85
C THR A 80 -23.98 19.86 11.66
N HIS A 81 -24.94 20.06 10.75
CA HIS A 81 -25.60 21.37 10.55
C HIS A 81 -26.28 21.91 11.82
N TRP A 82 -26.55 21.04 12.79
CA TRP A 82 -27.20 21.36 14.06
C TRP A 82 -26.20 21.44 15.23
N ASP A 83 -24.89 21.47 14.95
CA ASP A 83 -23.77 21.52 15.92
C ASP A 83 -23.04 22.87 15.92
#